data_AF-A0AAN6S8G4-F1
#
_entry.id   AF-A0AAN6S8G4-F1
#
_cell.length_a   1.000
_cell.length_b   1.000
_cell.length_c   1.000
_cell.angle_alpha   90.00
_cell.angle_beta   90.00
_cell.angle_gamma   90.00
#
_symmetry.space_group_name_H-M   'P 1'
#
loop_
_entity.id
_entity.type
_entity.pdbx_description
1 polymer ?
#
loop_
_entity_poly.entity_id
_entity_poly.type
_entity_poly.pdbx_seq_one_letter_code
_entity_poly.pdbx_strand_id
1 'polypeptide(L)'
;MYRLLTIVGAVLPAVLAQTFYGCYTEGSSSRALTGAQTVNYTSMTVEVCETYCTGLTFSIWGLEYGGECYCGNELSTGSFQSFSTDCTMSCGGNATETCGGPNRLSLYGSSTEAPAVTLDPHAAVNATEFLGCYTEGVGVRALSGAQAYSATGMTVEACGNYCLEAGYTIFGTEYSAECYCGNSIDTTSTLAASTDCSMACSGNSTELCGGPDRLSVYQWYDSSA
;
A
#
# COMPACT_ATOMS: atom_id res chain seq x y z
N MET A 1 43.92 45.28 -24.42
CA MET A 1 43.64 43.83 -24.47
C MET A 1 42.89 43.47 -23.20
N TYR A 2 41.55 43.50 -23.22
CA TYR A 2 40.74 43.06 -22.08
C TYR A 2 40.25 41.64 -22.37
N ARG A 3 40.75 40.66 -21.63
CA ARG A 3 40.25 39.28 -21.63
C ARG A 3 38.90 39.28 -20.91
N LEU A 4 37.81 39.03 -21.64
CA LEU A 4 36.55 38.63 -21.03
C LEU A 4 36.76 37.24 -20.39
N LEU A 5 36.61 37.18 -19.08
CA LEU A 5 36.54 35.93 -18.33
C LEU A 5 35.08 35.46 -18.41
N THR A 6 34.82 34.43 -19.22
CA THR A 6 33.50 33.79 -19.26
C THR A 6 33.37 32.94 -17.99
N ILE A 7 32.64 33.46 -17.00
CA ILE A 7 32.21 32.68 -15.85
C ILE A 7 31.18 31.68 -16.37
N VAL A 8 31.58 30.42 -16.56
CA VAL A 8 30.64 29.32 -16.72
C VAL A 8 30.04 29.10 -15.33
N GLY A 9 28.91 29.77 -15.06
CA GLY A 9 28.12 29.48 -13.88
C GLY A 9 27.69 28.02 -13.96
N ALA A 10 28.13 27.21 -13.00
CA ALA A 10 27.59 25.87 -12.84
C ALA A 10 26.08 26.04 -12.65
N VAL A 11 25.31 25.60 -13.64
CA VAL A 11 23.87 25.44 -13.49
C VAL A 11 23.73 24.31 -12.49
N LEU A 12 23.52 24.66 -11.21
CA LEU A 12 23.04 23.69 -10.24
C LEU A 12 21.74 23.14 -10.85
N PRO A 13 21.63 21.82 -11.11
CA PRO A 13 20.36 21.27 -11.51
C PRO A 13 19.36 21.72 -10.46
N ALA A 14 18.28 22.38 -10.89
CA ALA A 14 17.16 22.59 -10.00
C ALA A 14 16.77 21.19 -9.52
N VAL A 15 17.00 20.90 -8.24
CA VAL A 15 16.44 19.70 -7.62
C VAL A 15 14.95 19.85 -7.85
N LEU A 16 14.40 19.06 -8.77
CA LEU A 16 12.96 19.02 -8.97
C LEU A 16 12.39 18.62 -7.61
N ALA A 17 11.46 19.42 -7.09
CA ALA A 17 10.83 19.10 -5.82
C ALA A 17 9.98 17.85 -6.06
N GLN A 18 10.55 16.68 -5.78
CA GLN A 18 9.79 15.44 -5.80
C GLN A 18 8.81 15.41 -4.63
N THR A 19 7.61 14.88 -4.89
CA THR A 19 6.59 14.66 -3.88
C THR A 19 6.50 13.17 -3.59
N PHE A 20 6.54 12.79 -2.31
CA PHE A 20 6.21 11.44 -1.87
C PHE A 20 4.69 11.31 -1.74
N TYR A 21 4.08 10.43 -2.53
CA TYR A 21 2.63 10.21 -2.51
C TYR A 21 2.19 9.17 -1.48
N GLY A 22 3.08 8.27 -1.07
CA GLY A 22 2.78 7.25 -0.07
C GLY A 22 3.26 5.85 -0.48
N CYS A 23 2.78 4.85 0.26
CA CYS A 23 2.96 3.44 -0.08
C CYS A 23 1.80 2.98 -0.96
N TYR A 24 2.07 2.33 -2.08
CA TYR A 24 1.06 1.89 -3.03
C TYR A 24 1.14 0.39 -3.30
N THR A 25 -0.01 -0.23 -3.53
CA THR A 25 -0.12 -1.61 -3.99
C THR A 25 0.29 -1.73 -5.45
N GLU A 26 0.64 -2.95 -5.85
CA GLU A 26 0.63 -3.33 -7.27
C GLU A 26 -0.79 -3.26 -7.87
N GLY A 27 -0.87 -3.27 -9.20
CA GLY A 27 -2.16 -3.45 -9.88
C GLY A 27 -2.68 -4.89 -9.74
N SER A 28 -3.97 -5.12 -9.98
CA SER A 28 -4.64 -6.40 -9.71
C SER A 28 -4.04 -7.59 -10.47
N SER A 29 -3.44 -7.34 -11.63
CA SER A 29 -2.77 -8.35 -12.46
C SER A 29 -1.59 -7.76 -13.23
N SER A 30 -1.02 -6.66 -12.73
CA SER A 30 0.03 -5.92 -13.39
C SER A 30 0.90 -5.18 -12.38
N ARG A 31 2.03 -4.64 -12.85
CA ARG A 31 2.75 -3.63 -12.07
C ARG A 31 1.88 -2.38 -11.88
N ALA A 32 2.06 -1.66 -10.78
CA ALA A 32 1.44 -0.36 -10.53
C ALA A 32 1.82 0.62 -11.64
N LEU A 33 3.11 0.68 -11.97
CA LEU A 33 3.68 1.48 -13.05
C LEU A 33 4.20 0.56 -14.17
N THR A 34 3.71 0.76 -15.40
CA THR A 34 3.94 -0.15 -16.53
C THR A 34 4.85 0.41 -17.62
N GLY A 35 5.46 1.58 -17.40
CA GLY A 35 6.30 2.27 -18.37
C GLY A 35 7.69 1.61 -18.51
N ALA A 36 8.67 2.15 -17.78
CA ALA A 36 10.05 1.64 -17.78
C ALA A 36 10.42 1.07 -16.41
N GLN A 37 11.46 0.24 -16.37
CA GLN A 37 11.98 -0.31 -15.11
C GLN A 37 13.49 -0.52 -15.16
N THR A 38 14.11 -0.44 -13.99
CA THR A 38 15.51 -0.82 -13.77
C THR A 38 15.70 -1.36 -12.36
N VAL A 39 16.71 -2.20 -12.16
CA VAL A 39 16.97 -2.85 -10.87
C VAL A 39 18.44 -2.70 -10.50
N ASN A 40 18.70 -2.27 -9.27
CA ASN A 40 20.02 -2.28 -8.67
C ASN A 40 19.94 -2.32 -7.12
N TYR A 41 20.00 -3.52 -6.55
CA TYR A 41 19.95 -3.72 -5.09
C TYR A 41 21.14 -3.14 -4.30
N THR A 42 22.16 -2.61 -4.97
CA THR A 42 23.36 -2.06 -4.29
C THR A 42 23.44 -0.55 -4.31
N SER A 43 22.86 0.10 -5.32
CA SER A 43 23.01 1.55 -5.50
C SER A 43 21.69 2.28 -5.74
N MET A 44 20.54 1.60 -5.62
CA MET A 44 19.25 2.27 -5.75
C MET A 44 19.06 3.27 -4.61
N THR A 45 18.70 4.50 -4.97
CA THR A 45 18.21 5.56 -4.07
C THR A 45 16.97 6.16 -4.72
N VAL A 46 16.21 6.97 -3.98
CA VAL A 46 15.05 7.67 -4.53
C VAL A 46 15.47 8.57 -5.71
N GLU A 47 16.59 9.27 -5.61
CA GLU A 47 17.11 10.17 -6.65
C GLU A 47 17.62 9.41 -7.88
N VAL A 48 18.18 8.21 -7.70
CA VAL A 48 18.59 7.35 -8.82
C VAL A 48 17.36 6.93 -9.64
N CYS A 49 16.28 6.56 -8.96
CA CYS A 49 15.03 6.18 -9.64
C CYS A 49 14.36 7.39 -10.30
N GLU A 50 14.27 8.52 -9.61
CA GLU A 50 13.78 9.79 -10.17
C GLU A 50 14.54 10.16 -11.45
N THR A 51 15.88 10.17 -11.39
CA THR A 51 16.73 10.54 -12.54
C THR A 51 16.52 9.61 -13.72
N TYR A 52 16.39 8.30 -13.46
CA TYR A 52 16.12 7.31 -14.50
C TYR A 52 14.75 7.56 -15.16
N CYS A 53 13.69 7.71 -14.36
CA CYS A 53 12.33 7.87 -14.88
C CYS A 53 12.11 9.21 -15.59
N THR A 54 12.58 10.31 -15.00
CA THR A 54 12.46 11.66 -15.60
C THR A 54 13.32 11.81 -16.86
N GLY A 55 14.48 11.14 -16.93
CA GLY A 55 15.30 11.05 -18.14
C GLY A 55 14.60 10.35 -19.31
N LEU A 56 13.57 9.53 -19.01
CA LEU A 56 12.71 8.85 -19.97
C LEU A 56 11.34 9.54 -20.11
N THR A 57 11.19 10.77 -19.61
CA THR A 57 9.96 11.58 -19.68
C THR A 57 8.77 11.04 -18.87
N PHE A 58 9.00 10.14 -17.92
CA PHE A 58 7.98 9.73 -16.95
C PHE A 58 7.90 10.72 -15.79
N SER A 59 6.69 11.00 -15.32
CA SER A 59 6.43 11.93 -14.21
C SER A 59 6.23 11.25 -12.86
N ILE A 60 6.08 9.92 -12.85
CA ILE A 60 5.85 9.09 -11.66
C ILE A 60 6.91 8.00 -11.62
N TRP A 61 7.43 7.76 -10.42
CA TRP A 61 8.32 6.65 -10.14
C TRP A 61 7.96 5.97 -8.82
N GLY A 62 8.19 4.67 -8.78
CA GLY A 62 7.92 3.84 -7.62
C GLY A 62 9.13 2.98 -7.32
N LEU A 63 9.53 2.95 -6.05
CA LEU A 63 10.62 2.09 -5.59
C LEU A 63 10.05 0.90 -4.82
N GLU A 64 10.56 -0.29 -5.12
CA GLU A 64 10.11 -1.55 -4.51
C GLU A 64 11.31 -2.41 -4.10
N TYR A 65 11.09 -3.24 -3.08
CA TYR A 65 12.04 -4.27 -2.63
C TYR A 65 13.48 -3.80 -2.42
N GLY A 66 13.67 -2.53 -2.02
CA GLY A 66 14.96 -1.93 -1.70
C GLY A 66 15.86 -1.61 -2.92
N GLY A 67 15.53 -2.08 -4.12
CA GLY A 67 16.43 -2.01 -5.27
C GLY A 67 15.77 -1.93 -6.63
N GLU A 68 14.44 -2.00 -6.70
CA GLU A 68 13.68 -1.97 -7.94
C GLU A 68 13.10 -0.57 -8.16
N CYS A 69 13.13 -0.10 -9.39
CA CYS A 69 12.62 1.19 -9.80
C CYS A 69 11.68 1.01 -10.99
N TYR A 70 10.48 1.53 -10.87
CA TYR A 70 9.43 1.48 -11.88
C TYR A 70 9.00 2.90 -12.25
N CYS A 71 8.72 3.13 -13.53
CA CYS A 71 8.35 4.43 -14.07
C CYS A 71 6.98 4.37 -14.75
N GLY A 72 6.22 5.45 -14.67
CA GLY A 72 4.95 5.58 -15.37
C GLY A 72 4.45 7.02 -15.37
N ASN A 73 3.28 7.22 -15.98
CA ASN A 73 2.56 8.49 -15.95
C ASN A 73 1.16 8.36 -15.34
N GLU A 74 0.75 7.13 -15.03
CA GLU A 74 -0.53 6.76 -14.44
C GLU A 74 -0.35 5.45 -13.66
N LEU A 75 -1.27 5.20 -12.73
CA LEU A 75 -1.35 3.94 -12.02
C LEU A 75 -2.23 2.95 -12.80
N SER A 76 -1.81 1.69 -12.83
CA SER A 76 -2.65 0.60 -13.35
C SER A 76 -3.86 0.36 -12.45
N THR A 77 -4.92 -0.20 -13.03
CA THR A 77 -6.12 -0.61 -12.29
C THR A 77 -5.77 -1.52 -11.10
N GLY A 78 -6.40 -1.25 -9.96
CA GLY A 78 -6.19 -1.94 -8.69
C GLY A 78 -4.97 -1.48 -7.90
N SER A 79 -4.18 -0.55 -8.41
CA SER A 79 -3.16 0.12 -7.60
C SER A 79 -3.79 1.27 -6.83
N PHE A 80 -3.65 1.23 -5.50
CA PHE A 80 -4.17 2.20 -4.56
C PHE A 80 -3.22 2.35 -3.37
N GLN A 81 -3.50 3.32 -2.50
CA GLN A 81 -2.63 3.63 -1.38
C GLN A 81 -2.76 2.55 -0.28
N SER A 82 -1.66 1.91 0.10
CA SER A 82 -1.59 1.01 1.25
C SER A 82 -1.14 1.75 2.52
N PHE A 83 -1.11 1.01 3.63
CA PHE A 83 -0.52 1.49 4.88
C PHE A 83 0.97 1.81 4.70
N SER A 84 1.44 2.89 5.30
CA SER A 84 2.86 3.30 5.19
C SER A 84 3.83 2.24 5.70
N THR A 85 3.41 1.42 6.65
CA THR A 85 4.15 0.30 7.23
C THR A 85 4.40 -0.86 6.27
N ASP A 86 3.67 -0.94 5.17
CA ASP A 86 3.92 -1.91 4.10
C ASP A 86 5.15 -1.53 3.25
N CYS A 87 5.57 -0.26 3.28
CA CYS A 87 6.75 0.25 2.61
C CYS A 87 7.81 0.64 3.65
N THR A 88 8.57 -0.33 4.13
CA THR A 88 9.59 -0.12 5.18
C THR A 88 10.99 -0.59 4.78
N MET A 89 11.17 -1.10 3.56
CA MET A 89 12.48 -1.54 3.10
C MET A 89 13.37 -0.34 2.79
N SER A 90 14.55 -0.34 3.39
CA SER A 90 15.58 0.65 3.08
C SER A 90 16.07 0.50 1.64
N CYS A 91 16.44 1.62 1.03
CA CYS A 91 17.11 1.62 -0.27
C CYS A 91 18.52 1.01 -0.18
N GLY A 92 18.92 0.22 -1.19
CA GLY A 92 20.22 -0.44 -1.23
C GLY A 92 21.40 0.54 -1.29
N GLY A 93 21.23 1.66 -1.97
CA GLY A 93 22.23 2.73 -2.10
C GLY A 93 22.18 3.77 -0.97
N ASN A 94 21.08 3.85 -0.22
CA ASN A 94 20.96 4.74 0.93
C ASN A 94 19.99 4.19 1.99
N ALA A 95 20.52 3.72 3.11
CA ALA A 95 19.71 3.11 4.16
C ALA A 95 18.77 4.08 4.89
N THR A 96 18.94 5.40 4.73
CA THR A 96 18.05 6.41 5.33
C THR A 96 16.79 6.68 4.50
N GLU A 97 16.73 6.16 3.28
CA GLU A 97 15.58 6.29 2.38
C GLU A 97 14.74 5.02 2.36
N THR A 98 13.47 5.17 2.00
CA THR A 98 12.52 4.05 1.88
C THR A 98 12.30 3.72 0.41
N CYS A 99 12.51 2.45 0.07
CA CYS A 99 12.39 1.89 -1.28
C CYS A 99 11.34 0.76 -1.30
N GLY A 100 10.13 1.10 -0.83
CA GLY A 100 8.98 0.22 -0.87
C GLY A 100 9.04 -0.95 0.12
N GLY A 101 8.46 -2.06 -0.30
CA GLY A 101 8.39 -3.33 0.41
C GLY A 101 8.08 -4.46 -0.58
N PRO A 102 7.84 -5.70 -0.13
CA PRO A 102 7.45 -6.79 -1.03
C PRO A 102 6.09 -6.50 -1.70
N ASN A 103 6.06 -6.34 -3.04
CA ASN A 103 4.86 -5.98 -3.81
C ASN A 103 4.21 -4.66 -3.34
N ARG A 104 5.04 -3.70 -2.91
CA ARG A 104 4.63 -2.42 -2.34
C ARG A 104 5.59 -1.32 -2.77
N LEU A 105 5.08 -0.29 -3.44
CA LEU A 105 5.89 0.79 -3.97
C LEU A 105 5.87 2.00 -3.05
N SER A 106 7.05 2.51 -2.68
CA SER A 106 7.15 3.91 -2.25
C SER A 106 7.02 4.77 -3.49
N LEU A 107 5.87 5.44 -3.65
CA LEU A 107 5.49 6.17 -4.85
C LEU A 107 5.84 7.65 -4.73
N TYR A 108 6.46 8.19 -5.78
CA TYR A 108 6.90 9.57 -5.90
C TYR A 108 6.52 10.14 -7.26
N GLY A 109 6.50 11.46 -7.38
CA GLY A 109 6.32 12.12 -8.66
C GLY A 109 6.66 13.60 -8.66
N SER A 110 6.60 14.20 -9.85
CA SER A 110 6.90 15.62 -10.05
C SER A 110 5.71 16.57 -9.76
N SER A 111 4.50 16.04 -9.60
CA SER A 111 3.31 16.82 -9.23
C SER A 111 3.19 16.95 -7.72
N THR A 112 2.55 18.00 -7.22
CA THR A 112 2.20 18.13 -5.80
C THR A 112 1.05 17.21 -5.39
N GLU A 113 0.27 16.73 -6.35
CA GLU A 113 -0.89 15.86 -6.14
C GLU A 113 -0.56 14.42 -6.55
N ALA A 114 -1.09 13.46 -5.79
CA ALA A 114 -0.98 12.04 -6.12
C ALA A 114 -1.74 11.71 -7.42
N PRO A 115 -1.30 10.69 -8.19
CA PRO A 115 -2.01 10.25 -9.39
C PRO A 115 -3.41 9.74 -9.05
N ALA A 116 -4.32 9.87 -10.01
CA ALA A 116 -5.65 9.28 -9.89
C ALA A 116 -5.57 7.75 -9.82
N VAL A 117 -6.44 7.15 -8.99
CA VAL A 117 -6.57 5.70 -8.83
C VAL A 117 -7.78 5.18 -9.60
N THR A 118 -7.66 3.97 -10.15
CA THR A 118 -8.79 3.21 -10.71
C THR A 118 -8.89 1.91 -9.94
N LEU A 119 -9.87 1.80 -9.05
CA LEU A 119 -10.03 0.66 -8.13
C LEU A 119 -10.67 -0.54 -8.82
N ASP A 120 -10.54 -1.72 -8.20
CA ASP A 120 -11.26 -2.90 -8.64
C ASP A 120 -12.76 -2.77 -8.39
N PRO A 121 -13.62 -3.28 -9.29
CA PRO A 121 -15.06 -3.18 -9.14
C PRO A 121 -15.55 -4.03 -7.97
N HIS A 122 -16.40 -3.45 -7.14
CA HIS A 122 -17.16 -4.13 -6.09
C HIS A 122 -18.64 -3.71 -6.15
N ALA A 123 -19.50 -4.43 -5.43
CA ALA A 123 -20.90 -4.02 -5.29
C ALA A 123 -21.00 -2.66 -4.57
N ALA A 124 -22.01 -1.84 -4.92
CA ALA A 124 -22.26 -0.61 -4.18
C ALA A 124 -22.57 -0.93 -2.71
N VAL A 125 -21.92 -0.25 -1.79
CA VAL A 125 -22.03 -0.45 -0.33
C VAL A 125 -21.89 0.89 0.40
N ASN A 126 -22.48 1.01 1.59
CA ASN A 126 -22.45 2.24 2.40
C ASN A 126 -22.48 2.02 3.91
N ALA A 127 -22.55 0.77 4.38
CA ALA A 127 -22.59 0.43 5.80
C ALA A 127 -21.79 -0.85 6.06
N THR A 128 -21.34 -1.03 7.32
CA THR A 128 -20.66 -2.24 7.78
C THR A 128 -21.45 -2.94 8.88
N GLU A 129 -21.42 -4.27 8.86
CA GLU A 129 -22.00 -5.13 9.90
C GLU A 129 -20.89 -5.99 10.52
N PHE A 130 -20.89 -6.14 11.85
CA PHE A 130 -20.01 -7.08 12.53
C PHE A 130 -20.60 -8.49 12.47
N LEU A 131 -19.93 -9.41 11.78
CA LEU A 131 -20.38 -10.78 11.60
C LEU A 131 -20.00 -11.69 12.78
N GLY A 132 -18.95 -11.34 13.52
CA GLY A 132 -18.51 -12.09 14.70
C GLY A 132 -17.00 -12.28 14.79
N CYS A 133 -16.60 -13.00 15.85
CA CYS A 133 -15.23 -13.46 16.02
C CYS A 133 -15.08 -14.83 15.34
N TYR A 134 -14.19 -14.95 14.38
CA TYR A 134 -13.97 -16.19 13.61
C TYR A 134 -12.57 -16.74 13.86
N THR A 135 -12.45 -18.07 13.86
CA THR A 135 -11.12 -18.72 13.82
C THR A 135 -10.49 -18.54 12.45
N GLU A 136 -9.18 -18.74 12.37
CA GLU A 136 -8.57 -19.11 11.10
C GLU A 136 -9.17 -20.41 10.53
N GLY A 137 -8.97 -20.64 9.23
CA GLY A 137 -9.32 -21.90 8.58
C GLY A 137 -8.35 -23.03 8.95
N VAL A 138 -8.73 -24.28 8.66
CA VAL A 138 -7.88 -25.44 8.94
C VAL A 138 -6.74 -25.51 7.92
N GLY A 139 -5.59 -24.93 8.29
CA GLY A 139 -4.39 -24.87 7.45
C GLY A 139 -4.47 -23.83 6.33
N VAL A 140 -5.45 -22.93 6.38
CA VAL A 140 -5.71 -21.88 5.39
C VAL A 140 -6.18 -20.61 6.09
N ARG A 141 -6.15 -19.47 5.38
CA ARG A 141 -6.74 -18.22 5.88
C ARG A 141 -8.26 -18.28 5.85
N ALA A 142 -8.91 -17.71 6.87
CA ALA A 142 -10.37 -17.52 6.90
C ALA A 142 -10.83 -16.59 5.78
N LEU A 143 -10.04 -15.56 5.46
CA LEU A 143 -10.23 -14.63 4.35
C LEU A 143 -8.98 -14.68 3.46
N SER A 144 -9.13 -15.19 2.24
CA SER A 144 -8.00 -15.52 1.36
C SER A 144 -7.71 -14.49 0.26
N GLY A 145 -8.28 -13.29 0.37
CA GLY A 145 -8.11 -12.19 -0.58
C GLY A 145 -6.86 -11.35 -0.29
N ALA A 146 -6.98 -10.04 -0.52
CA ALA A 146 -5.91 -9.10 -0.19
C ALA A 146 -5.61 -9.08 1.33
N GLN A 147 -4.40 -8.66 1.69
CA GLN A 147 -3.98 -8.51 3.07
C GLN A 147 -3.05 -7.32 3.23
N ALA A 148 -3.08 -6.72 4.42
CA ALA A 148 -2.23 -5.60 4.79
C ALA A 148 -1.83 -5.67 6.27
N TYR A 149 -0.76 -4.95 6.62
CA TYR A 149 -0.27 -4.88 7.98
C TYR A 149 0.03 -3.44 8.39
N SER A 150 -0.41 -3.07 9.59
CA SER A 150 0.01 -1.82 10.19
C SER A 150 0.24 -1.92 11.69
N ALA A 151 1.50 -1.73 12.08
CA ALA A 151 1.91 -1.76 13.48
C ALA A 151 1.38 -0.57 14.31
N THR A 152 0.92 0.50 13.65
CA THR A 152 0.53 1.75 14.33
C THR A 152 -0.73 2.40 13.75
N GLY A 153 -1.25 1.91 12.64
CA GLY A 153 -2.34 2.55 11.89
C GLY A 153 -3.53 1.65 11.64
N MET A 154 -3.58 0.44 12.22
CA MET A 154 -4.70 -0.46 12.01
C MET A 154 -5.91 0.00 12.82
N THR A 155 -7.05 0.17 12.16
CA THR A 155 -8.39 0.34 12.75
C THR A 155 -9.37 -0.54 11.99
N VAL A 156 -10.57 -0.74 12.51
CA VAL A 156 -11.61 -1.50 11.81
C VAL A 156 -11.94 -0.83 10.47
N GLU A 157 -12.07 0.50 10.45
CA GLU A 157 -12.39 1.28 9.25
C GLU A 157 -11.24 1.28 8.25
N ALA A 158 -9.99 1.38 8.72
CA ALA A 158 -8.84 1.35 7.83
C ALA A 158 -8.72 0.00 7.09
N CYS A 159 -8.95 -1.11 7.80
CA CYS A 159 -9.02 -2.42 7.17
C CYS A 159 -10.20 -2.53 6.21
N GLY A 160 -11.38 -2.06 6.62
CA GLY A 160 -12.58 -2.06 5.79
C GLY A 160 -12.40 -1.30 4.47
N ASN A 161 -11.82 -0.11 4.53
CA ASN A 161 -11.54 0.71 3.34
C ASN A 161 -10.49 0.05 2.44
N TYR A 162 -9.39 -0.45 3.02
CA TYR A 162 -8.35 -1.18 2.27
C TYR A 162 -8.96 -2.35 1.48
N CYS A 163 -9.79 -3.16 2.13
CA CYS A 163 -10.43 -4.30 1.48
C CYS A 163 -11.42 -3.88 0.40
N LEU A 164 -12.19 -2.80 0.63
CA LEU A 164 -13.13 -2.28 -0.34
C LEU A 164 -12.41 -1.75 -1.60
N GLU A 165 -11.33 -1.00 -1.43
CA GLU A 165 -10.47 -0.51 -2.51
C GLU A 165 -9.81 -1.65 -3.30
N ALA A 166 -9.53 -2.77 -2.63
CA ALA A 166 -9.07 -4.02 -3.23
C ALA A 166 -10.19 -4.88 -3.86
N GLY A 167 -11.44 -4.41 -3.88
CA GLY A 167 -12.57 -5.11 -4.50
C GLY A 167 -13.24 -6.18 -3.63
N TYR A 168 -13.04 -6.17 -2.32
CA TYR A 168 -13.58 -7.14 -1.36
C TYR A 168 -14.61 -6.52 -0.42
N THR A 169 -15.72 -7.21 -0.18
CA THR A 169 -16.78 -6.72 0.73
C THR A 169 -16.75 -7.33 2.11
N ILE A 170 -15.98 -8.41 2.34
CA ILE A 170 -15.73 -8.97 3.67
C ILE A 170 -14.30 -8.63 4.08
N PHE A 171 -14.15 -8.17 5.32
CA PHE A 171 -12.85 -7.86 5.89
C PHE A 171 -12.77 -8.34 7.33
N GLY A 172 -11.56 -8.61 7.78
CA GLY A 172 -11.29 -9.09 9.13
C GLY A 172 -10.00 -8.51 9.66
N THR A 173 -10.02 -8.10 10.92
CA THR A 173 -8.82 -7.66 11.63
C THR A 173 -8.35 -8.75 12.58
N GLU A 174 -7.03 -8.95 12.64
CA GLU A 174 -6.38 -9.96 13.47
C GLU A 174 -5.18 -9.35 14.22
N TYR A 175 -4.89 -9.90 15.40
CA TYR A 175 -3.67 -9.63 16.14
C TYR A 175 -3.29 -8.14 16.26
N SER A 176 -4.29 -7.29 16.52
CA SER A 176 -4.19 -5.81 16.62
C SER A 176 -3.83 -5.07 15.32
N ALA A 177 -3.10 -5.68 14.40
CA ALA A 177 -2.34 -4.97 13.37
C ALA A 177 -2.50 -5.54 11.96
N GLU A 178 -3.17 -6.69 11.82
CA GLU A 178 -3.32 -7.39 10.54
C GLU A 178 -4.72 -7.16 9.98
N CYS A 179 -4.81 -7.06 8.66
CA CYS A 179 -6.04 -6.92 7.91
C CYS A 179 -6.09 -7.97 6.80
N TYR A 180 -7.23 -8.66 6.70
CA TYR A 180 -7.49 -9.69 5.72
C TYR A 180 -8.81 -9.41 5.00
N CYS A 181 -8.82 -9.62 3.69
CA CYS A 181 -9.94 -9.33 2.82
C CYS A 181 -10.50 -10.61 2.20
N GLY A 182 -11.77 -10.62 1.86
CA GLY A 182 -12.39 -11.75 1.18
C GLY A 182 -13.77 -11.40 0.62
N ASN A 183 -14.32 -12.31 -0.17
CA ASN A 183 -15.73 -12.26 -0.60
C ASN A 183 -16.54 -13.44 -0.03
N SER A 184 -15.88 -14.27 0.78
CA SER A 184 -16.46 -15.39 1.53
C SER A 184 -15.55 -15.71 2.70
N ILE A 185 -16.13 -16.20 3.79
CA ILE A 185 -15.38 -16.81 4.89
C ILE A 185 -15.14 -18.28 4.53
N ASP A 186 -13.91 -18.77 4.70
CA ASP A 186 -13.58 -20.17 4.43
C ASP A 186 -14.48 -21.13 5.23
N THR A 187 -14.93 -22.21 4.60
CA THR A 187 -15.90 -23.15 5.17
C THR A 187 -15.40 -23.90 6.42
N THR A 188 -14.09 -23.92 6.65
CA THR A 188 -13.48 -24.54 7.83
C THR A 188 -13.22 -23.55 8.97
N SER A 189 -13.41 -22.25 8.72
CA SER A 189 -13.46 -21.23 9.76
C SER A 189 -14.78 -21.32 10.52
N THR A 190 -14.73 -21.16 11.84
CA THR A 190 -15.89 -21.27 12.71
C THR A 190 -16.00 -20.09 13.65
N LEU A 191 -17.22 -19.82 14.14
CA LEU A 191 -17.44 -18.81 15.17
C LEU A 191 -16.71 -19.20 16.47
N ALA A 192 -15.90 -18.28 16.96
CA ALA A 192 -15.25 -18.35 18.26
C ALA A 192 -16.05 -17.53 19.30
N ALA A 193 -15.64 -17.61 20.56
CA ALA A 193 -16.18 -16.72 21.58
C ALA A 193 -15.80 -15.27 21.24
N SER A 194 -16.72 -14.31 21.39
CA SER A 194 -16.43 -12.90 21.12
C SER A 194 -15.28 -12.35 21.98
N THR A 195 -15.07 -12.93 23.16
CA THR A 195 -13.96 -12.61 24.06
C THR A 195 -12.59 -13.04 23.53
N ASP A 196 -12.52 -13.91 22.53
CA ASP A 196 -11.26 -14.28 21.89
C ASP A 196 -10.76 -13.17 20.95
N CYS A 197 -11.67 -12.33 20.46
CA CYS A 197 -11.37 -11.15 19.64
C CYS A 197 -11.30 -9.88 20.51
N SER A 198 -10.37 -9.86 21.47
CA SER A 198 -10.27 -8.80 22.48
C SER A 198 -9.01 -7.94 22.40
N MET A 199 -8.20 -8.07 21.35
CA MET A 199 -6.99 -7.27 21.18
C MET A 199 -7.36 -5.88 20.64
N ALA A 200 -6.83 -4.83 21.28
CA ALA A 200 -7.08 -3.47 20.83
C ALA A 200 -6.39 -3.22 19.47
N CYS A 201 -7.00 -2.41 18.61
CA CYS A 201 -6.40 -2.05 17.32
C CYS A 201 -5.13 -1.21 17.51
N SER A 202 -4.12 -1.42 16.65
CA SER A 202 -2.83 -0.75 16.76
C SER A 202 -2.88 0.76 16.50
N GLY A 203 -3.86 1.22 15.72
CA GLY A 203 -4.13 2.62 15.40
C GLY A 203 -5.26 3.24 16.23
N ASN A 204 -6.09 2.43 16.90
CA ASN A 204 -7.15 2.93 17.79
C ASN A 204 -7.39 1.95 18.95
N SER A 205 -6.92 2.31 20.15
CA SER A 205 -7.07 1.45 21.32
C SER A 205 -8.50 1.33 21.88
N THR A 206 -9.48 2.05 21.30
CA THR A 206 -10.90 1.99 21.67
C THR A 206 -11.70 0.97 20.84
N GLU A 207 -11.10 0.43 19.78
CA GLU A 207 -11.65 -0.61 18.93
C GLU A 207 -10.94 -1.95 19.18
N LEU A 208 -11.60 -3.06 18.82
CA LEU A 208 -11.05 -4.41 18.92
C LEU A 208 -10.72 -4.97 17.53
N CYS A 209 -9.47 -5.35 17.33
CA CYS A 209 -8.92 -5.90 16.09
C CYS A 209 -8.47 -7.35 16.27
N GLY A 210 -9.46 -8.22 16.50
CA GLY A 210 -9.26 -9.66 16.59
C GLY A 210 -8.50 -10.12 17.83
N GLY A 211 -7.77 -11.21 17.67
CA GLY A 211 -6.93 -11.87 18.67
C GLY A 211 -5.95 -12.82 17.98
N PRO A 212 -5.18 -13.62 18.73
CA PRO A 212 -4.27 -14.62 18.14
C PRO A 212 -5.07 -15.72 17.43
N ASP A 213 -4.86 -15.90 16.12
CA ASP A 213 -5.62 -16.83 15.26
C ASP A 213 -7.14 -16.57 15.30
N ARG A 214 -7.54 -15.31 15.49
CA ARG A 214 -8.94 -14.88 15.71
C ARG A 214 -9.22 -13.57 15.00
N LEU A 215 -10.12 -13.60 14.03
CA LEU A 215 -10.49 -12.46 13.22
C LEU A 215 -11.78 -11.83 13.75
N SER A 216 -11.76 -10.53 14.01
CA SER A 216 -12.99 -9.74 14.09
C SER A 216 -13.48 -9.50 12.66
N VAL A 217 -14.50 -10.23 12.22
CA VAL A 217 -14.97 -10.20 10.82
C VAL A 217 -16.17 -9.27 10.65
N TYR A 218 -16.12 -8.47 9.59
CA TYR A 218 -17.13 -7.51 9.21
C TYR A 218 -17.47 -7.66 7.73
N GLN A 219 -18.64 -7.19 7.34
CA GLN A 219 -19.07 -7.13 5.94
C GLN A 219 -19.62 -5.76 5.59
N TRP A 220 -19.21 -5.25 4.44
CA TRP A 220 -19.83 -4.13 3.76
C TRP A 220 -21.13 -4.55 3.09
N TYR A 221 -22.16 -3.72 3.24
CA TYR A 221 -23.45 -3.90 2.59
C TYR A 221 -24.06 -2.56 2.18
N ASP A 222 -25.06 -2.61 1.31
CA ASP A 222 -25.89 -1.45 0.98
C ASP A 222 -27.10 -1.43 1.92
N SER A 223 -27.13 -0.47 2.85
CA SER A 223 -28.26 -0.28 3.77
C SER A 223 -29.53 0.28 3.10
N SER A 224 -29.45 0.63 1.80
CA SER A 224 -30.57 1.11 0.99
C SER A 224 -31.18 0.06 0.06
N ALA A 225 -30.58 -1.14 0.00
CA ALA A 225 -31.04 -2.26 -0.82
C ALA A 225 -32.23 -3.04 -0.21
#